data_AF-A0A452VGD5-F1
#
_entry.id   AF-A0A452VGD5-F1
#
_cell.length_a   1.000
_cell.length_b   1.000
_cell.length_c   1.000
_cell.angle_alpha   90.00
_cell.angle_beta   90.00
_cell.angle_gamma   90.00
#
_symmetry.space_group_name_H-M   'P 1'
#
loop_
_entity.id
_entity.type
_entity.pdbx_description
1 polymer ?
#
loop_
_entity_poly.entity_id
_entity_poly.type
_entity_poly.pdbx_seq_one_letter_code
_entity_poly.pdbx_strand_id
1 'polypeptide(L)'
;MGSLDNMTCILVCFPGAPRPCEEAIRKELALDAALGHRVAELCSSAQEPPSLNTVFWTLASEDIPDLPPGGGLYCKAAVIAEAYSQLCQASGRRWQKGPNGAGKPTGTH
;
A
#
# COMPACT_ATOMS: atom_id res chain seq x y z
N MET A 1 -2.02 -5.24 14.43
CA MET A 1 -0.96 -5.68 15.35
C MET A 1 -0.71 -7.14 15.07
N GLY A 2 0.52 -7.51 14.75
CA GLY A 2 0.91 -8.88 14.39
C GLY A 2 1.57 -9.60 15.56
N SER A 3 2.03 -10.83 15.33
CA SER A 3 2.88 -11.53 16.29
C SER A 3 4.17 -10.73 16.52
N LEU A 4 4.51 -10.51 17.79
CA LEU A 4 5.77 -9.88 18.23
C LEU A 4 6.73 -10.93 18.79
N ASP A 5 6.37 -12.22 18.65
CA ASP A 5 7.13 -13.35 19.14
C ASP A 5 8.08 -13.88 18.06
N ASN A 6 9.04 -14.70 18.47
CA ASN A 6 9.88 -15.44 17.53
C ASN A 6 9.00 -16.44 16.75
N MET A 7 8.78 -16.17 15.47
CA MET A 7 8.06 -17.06 14.56
C MET A 7 9.01 -18.01 13.84
N THR A 8 8.75 -19.32 13.90
CA THR A 8 9.43 -20.35 13.10
C THR A 8 8.40 -21.16 12.32
N CYS A 9 8.71 -21.46 11.05
CA CYS A 9 7.87 -22.26 10.17
C CYS A 9 8.74 -23.22 9.35
N ILE A 10 8.36 -24.49 9.31
CA ILE A 10 8.98 -25.52 8.46
C ILE A 10 7.90 -26.04 7.51
N LEU A 11 8.13 -25.87 6.20
CA LEU A 11 7.27 -26.38 5.15
C LEU A 11 7.94 -27.56 4.44
N VAL A 12 7.30 -28.73 4.42
CA VAL A 12 7.80 -29.93 3.74
C VAL A 12 6.82 -30.32 2.63
N CYS A 13 7.29 -30.32 1.38
CA CYS A 13 6.48 -30.64 0.20
C CYS A 13 6.82 -32.03 -0.35
N PHE A 14 5.81 -32.90 -0.48
CA PHE A 14 5.94 -34.22 -1.08
C PHE A 14 5.57 -34.22 -2.57
N PRO A 15 5.96 -35.24 -3.35
CA PRO A 15 5.40 -35.47 -4.68
C PRO A 15 3.86 -35.50 -4.61
N GLY A 16 3.21 -34.65 -5.41
CA GLY A 16 1.75 -34.43 -5.36
C GLY A 16 1.32 -33.13 -4.67
N ALA A 17 2.25 -32.37 -4.07
CA ALA A 17 1.96 -31.02 -3.59
C ALA A 17 1.45 -30.10 -4.74
N PRO A 18 0.61 -29.10 -4.44
CA PRO A 18 0.12 -28.15 -5.43
C PRO A 18 1.26 -27.54 -6.24
N ARG A 19 1.11 -27.55 -7.56
CA ARG A 19 2.06 -26.91 -8.48
C ARG A 19 1.66 -25.45 -8.69
N PRO A 20 2.63 -24.57 -9.02
CA PRO A 20 2.29 -23.24 -9.49
C PRO A 20 1.29 -23.34 -10.65
N CYS A 21 0.23 -22.54 -10.61
CA CYS A 21 -0.76 -22.46 -11.68
C CYS A 21 -0.78 -21.04 -12.26
N GLU A 22 -0.82 -20.97 -13.59
CA GLU A 22 -0.79 -19.68 -14.31
C GLU A 22 -1.99 -18.80 -13.96
N GLU A 23 -3.14 -19.40 -13.67
CA GLU A 23 -4.32 -18.66 -13.24
C GLU A 23 -4.11 -17.98 -11.89
N ALA A 24 -3.55 -18.66 -10.88
CA ALA A 24 -3.28 -18.03 -9.59
C ALA A 24 -2.23 -16.93 -9.72
N ILE A 25 -1.20 -17.13 -10.55
CA ILE A 25 -0.19 -16.10 -10.81
C ILE A 25 -0.84 -14.86 -11.43
N ARG A 26 -1.72 -15.03 -12.43
CA ARG A 26 -2.44 -13.91 -13.05
C ARG A 26 -3.36 -13.20 -12.06
N LYS A 27 -4.10 -13.93 -11.23
CA LYS A 27 -4.96 -13.36 -10.18
C LYS A 27 -4.15 -12.58 -9.15
N GLU A 28 -3.02 -13.12 -8.73
CA GLU A 28 -2.11 -12.47 -7.78
C GLU A 28 -1.60 -11.12 -8.32
N LEU A 29 -1.13 -11.10 -9.57
CA LEU A 29 -0.67 -9.87 -10.24
C LEU A 29 -1.80 -8.86 -10.45
N ALA A 30 -3.00 -9.32 -10.82
CA ALA A 30 -4.15 -8.45 -11.00
C ALA A 30 -4.58 -7.80 -9.68
N LEU A 31 -4.58 -8.57 -8.59
CA LEU A 31 -4.89 -8.08 -7.26
C LEU A 31 -3.85 -7.06 -6.78
N ASP A 32 -2.55 -7.32 -6.98
CA ASP A 32 -1.49 -6.38 -6.60
C ASP A 32 -1.61 -5.04 -7.35
N ALA A 33 -1.91 -5.09 -8.65
CA ALA A 33 -2.17 -3.90 -9.45
C ALA A 33 -3.43 -3.15 -8.98
N ALA A 34 -4.51 -3.86 -8.67
CA ALA A 34 -5.75 -3.27 -8.17
C ALA A 34 -5.55 -2.58 -6.80
N LEU A 35 -4.82 -3.23 -5.89
CA LEU A 35 -4.45 -2.64 -4.59
C LEU A 35 -3.58 -1.40 -4.78
N GLY A 36 -2.57 -1.46 -5.66
CA GLY A 36 -1.73 -0.30 -5.97
C GLY A 36 -2.53 0.89 -6.51
N HIS A 37 -3.47 0.63 -7.43
CA HIS A 37 -4.38 1.65 -7.95
C HIS A 37 -5.25 2.25 -6.84
N ARG A 38 -5.86 1.41 -6.00
CA ARG A 38 -6.72 1.88 -4.92
C ARG A 38 -5.97 2.70 -3.88
N VAL A 39 -4.73 2.31 -3.54
CA VAL A 39 -3.85 3.12 -2.69
C VAL A 39 -3.56 4.48 -3.33
N ALA A 40 -3.30 4.52 -4.64
CA ALA A 40 -3.07 5.77 -5.37
C ALA A 40 -4.29 6.70 -5.36
N GLU A 41 -5.49 6.14 -5.53
CA GLU A 41 -6.75 6.89 -5.43
C GLU A 41 -6.93 7.49 -4.03
N LEU A 42 -6.79 6.68 -2.98
CA LEU A 42 -6.94 7.12 -1.58
C LEU A 42 -5.94 8.23 -1.22
N CYS A 43 -4.71 8.14 -1.72
CA CYS A 43 -3.68 9.16 -1.52
C CYS A 43 -3.91 10.43 -2.35
N SER A 44 -4.60 10.33 -3.49
CA SER A 44 -4.85 11.47 -4.40
C SER A 44 -6.12 12.23 -4.06
N SER A 45 -7.11 11.58 -3.46
CA SER A 45 -8.40 12.18 -3.06
C SER A 45 -8.31 13.02 -1.79
N ALA A 46 -7.27 12.83 -0.99
CA ALA A 46 -7.11 13.50 0.29
C ALA A 46 -6.40 14.86 0.15
N GLN A 47 -6.83 15.85 0.93
CA GLN A 47 -6.19 17.17 0.99
C GLN A 47 -4.84 17.14 1.74
N GLU A 48 -4.63 16.13 2.58
CA GLU A 48 -3.40 15.78 3.28
C GLU A 48 -3.11 14.28 3.06
N PRO A 49 -1.84 13.84 3.02
CA PRO A 49 -1.55 12.44 2.72
C PRO A 49 -2.01 11.57 3.89
N PRO A 50 -2.93 10.61 3.68
CA PRO A 50 -3.45 9.77 4.75
C PRO A 50 -2.35 8.87 5.29
N SER A 51 -2.37 8.55 6.58
CA SER A 51 -1.40 7.60 7.15
C SER A 51 -1.56 6.21 6.51
N LEU A 52 -0.48 5.43 6.46
CA LEU A 52 -0.54 4.04 5.97
C LEU A 52 -1.58 3.19 6.72
N ASN A 53 -1.73 3.42 8.03
CA ASN A 53 -2.77 2.76 8.83
C ASN A 53 -4.17 3.14 8.37
N THR A 54 -4.42 4.41 8.05
CA THR A 54 -5.70 4.88 7.53
C THR A 54 -6.00 4.23 6.19
N VAL A 55 -5.03 4.20 5.27
CA VAL A 55 -5.17 3.52 3.98
C VAL A 55 -5.50 2.04 4.17
N PHE A 56 -4.77 1.36 5.05
CA PHE A 56 -4.98 -0.06 5.33
C PHE A 56 -6.37 -0.33 5.91
N TRP A 57 -6.83 0.47 6.87
CA TRP A 57 -8.18 0.32 7.44
C TRP A 57 -9.29 0.59 6.43
N THR A 58 -9.12 1.58 5.56
CA THR A 58 -10.07 1.84 4.48
C THR A 58 -10.16 0.64 3.54
N LEU A 59 -9.02 0.12 3.08
CA LEU A 59 -8.97 -1.10 2.25
C LEU A 59 -9.58 -2.32 2.98
N ALA A 60 -9.38 -2.45 4.29
CA ALA A 60 -9.95 -3.54 5.08
C ALA A 60 -11.48 -3.45 5.24
N SER A 61 -12.06 -2.26 5.07
CA SER A 61 -13.51 -2.04 5.09
C SER A 61 -14.17 -2.23 3.72
N GLU A 62 -13.38 -2.32 2.66
CA GLU A 62 -13.83 -2.55 1.30
C GLU A 62 -13.97 -4.05 1.01
N ASP A 63 -14.92 -4.41 0.14
CA ASP A 63 -15.05 -5.77 -0.37
C ASP A 63 -14.06 -5.98 -1.53
N ILE A 64 -12.87 -6.49 -1.21
CA ILE A 64 -11.79 -6.73 -2.17
C ILE A 64 -11.82 -8.20 -2.59
N PRO A 65 -12.16 -8.53 -3.85
CA PRO A 65 -12.20 -9.89 -4.33
C PRO A 65 -10.79 -10.49 -4.47
N ASP A 66 -10.73 -11.82 -4.60
CA ASP A 66 -9.51 -12.60 -4.87
C ASP A 66 -8.39 -12.48 -3.81
N LEU A 67 -8.69 -11.93 -2.63
CA LEU A 67 -7.74 -11.91 -1.52
C LEU A 67 -7.26 -13.33 -1.15
N PRO A 68 -5.97 -13.49 -0.75
CA PRO A 68 -5.46 -14.80 -0.36
C PRO A 68 -6.30 -15.43 0.74
N PRO A 69 -6.72 -16.70 0.60
CA PRO A 69 -7.53 -17.37 1.61
C PRO A 69 -6.78 -17.43 2.95
N GLY A 70 -7.51 -17.23 4.04
CA GLY A 70 -6.96 -17.17 5.39
C GLY A 70 -6.42 -15.79 5.74
N GLY A 71 -5.24 -15.43 5.23
CA GLY A 71 -4.55 -14.20 5.65
C GLY A 71 -5.11 -12.90 5.06
N GLY A 72 -5.93 -12.98 4.00
CA GLY A 72 -6.68 -11.86 3.45
C GLY A 72 -5.81 -10.65 3.11
N LEU A 73 -6.29 -9.45 3.47
CA LEU A 73 -5.58 -8.20 3.22
C LEU A 73 -4.24 -8.10 3.96
N TYR A 74 -4.10 -8.74 5.14
CA TYR A 74 -2.85 -8.71 5.90
C TYR A 74 -1.70 -9.40 5.16
N CYS A 75 -1.97 -10.43 4.37
CA CYS A 75 -0.97 -11.03 3.48
C CYS A 75 -0.47 -10.07 2.40
N LYS A 76 -1.24 -9.02 2.10
CA LYS A 76 -0.90 -7.99 1.11
C LYS A 76 -0.33 -6.72 1.73
N ALA A 77 -0.09 -6.68 3.04
CA ALA A 77 0.41 -5.49 3.73
C ALA A 77 1.72 -4.96 3.13
N ALA A 78 2.61 -5.84 2.68
CA ALA A 78 3.85 -5.45 2.00
C ALA A 78 3.59 -4.71 0.68
N VAL A 79 2.70 -5.23 -0.16
CA VAL A 79 2.31 -4.63 -1.45
C VAL A 79 1.68 -3.25 -1.23
N ILE A 80 0.78 -3.15 -0.25
CA ILE A 80 0.11 -1.89 0.12
C ILE A 80 1.15 -0.87 0.63
N ALA A 81 2.05 -1.29 1.52
CA ALA A 81 3.10 -0.43 2.06
C ALA A 81 4.08 0.05 0.98
N GLU A 82 4.43 -0.82 0.04
CA GLU A 82 5.29 -0.48 -1.09
C GLU A 82 4.62 0.54 -2.01
N ALA A 83 3.38 0.29 -2.45
CA ALA A 83 2.62 1.21 -3.29
C ALA A 83 2.48 2.59 -2.62
N TYR A 84 2.16 2.60 -1.33
CA TYR A 84 2.08 3.83 -0.52
C TYR A 84 3.42 4.57 -0.47
N SER A 85 4.52 3.86 -0.20
CA SER A 85 5.87 4.44 -0.15
C SER A 85 6.30 5.06 -1.48
N GLN A 86 6.04 4.36 -2.60
CA GLN A 86 6.35 4.86 -3.94
C GLN A 86 5.58 6.16 -4.24
N LEU A 87 4.30 6.23 -3.85
CA LEU A 87 3.48 7.43 -4.01
C LEU A 87 3.97 8.57 -3.12
N CYS A 88 4.35 8.31 -1.86
CA CYS A 88 4.93 9.33 -0.98
C CYS A 88 6.25 9.87 -1.53
N GLN A 89 7.10 9.03 -2.12
CA GLN A 89 8.35 9.46 -2.74
C GLN A 89 8.11 10.29 -4.00
N ALA A 90 7.20 9.85 -4.88
CA ALA A 90 6.83 10.58 -6.09
C ALA A 90 6.14 11.93 -5.77
N SER A 91 5.33 11.96 -4.72
CA SER A 91 4.59 13.15 -4.27
C SER A 91 5.32 14.00 -3.25
N GLY A 92 6.51 13.60 -2.78
CA GLY A 92 7.38 14.40 -1.91
C GLY A 92 7.74 15.79 -2.47
N ARG A 93 7.51 16.05 -3.76
CA ARG A 93 7.54 17.39 -4.37
C ARG A 93 6.21 18.16 -4.34
N ARG A 94 5.07 17.48 -4.19
CA ARG A 94 3.71 18.03 -4.21
C ARG A 94 3.23 18.49 -2.82
N TRP A 95 3.60 17.79 -1.75
CA TRP A 95 3.15 18.08 -0.38
C TRP A 95 4.02 19.05 0.40
N GLN A 96 5.24 19.37 -0.07
CA GLN A 96 6.06 20.43 0.54
C GLN A 96 5.58 21.86 0.23
N LYS A 97 4.51 22.04 -0.57
CA LYS A 97 4.02 23.37 -0.93
C LYS A 97 2.73 23.70 -0.18
N GLY A 98 2.85 24.01 1.11
CA GLY A 98 1.86 24.82 1.82
C GLY A 98 1.94 26.29 1.38
N PRO A 99 0.83 27.02 1.21
CA PRO A 99 0.85 28.42 0.79
C PRO A 99 0.97 29.37 1.99
N ASN A 100 2.08 30.10 2.10
CA ASN A 100 2.16 31.48 2.63
C ASN A 100 3.62 31.96 2.56
N GLY A 101 3.98 33.14 2.07
CA GLY A 101 3.24 34.27 1.55
C GLY A 101 4.30 35.28 1.11
N ALA A 102 4.11 35.90 -0.06
CA ALA A 102 5.03 36.89 -0.61
C ALA A 102 5.03 38.17 0.24
N GLY A 103 6.22 38.75 0.44
CA GLY A 103 6.41 40.04 1.11
C GLY A 103 7.86 40.51 1.11
N LYS A 104 8.44 40.76 -0.08
CA LYS A 104 9.46 41.81 -0.28
C LYS A 104 8.79 42.88 -1.16
N PRO A 105 9.15 44.17 -1.13
CA PRO A 105 10.48 44.77 -0.90
C PRO A 105 10.43 45.90 0.18
N THR A 106 11.48 46.59 0.61
CA THR A 106 12.38 47.52 -0.11
C THR A 106 13.57 47.89 0.78
N GLY A 107 14.73 48.14 0.16
CA GLY A 107 15.91 48.67 0.83
C GLY A 107 15.92 50.21 0.93
N THR A 108 17.10 50.70 1.35
CA THR A 108 17.58 52.09 1.48
C THR A 108 16.89 52.91 2.59
N HIS A 109 17.58 53.55 3.53
CA HIS A 109 18.91 54.17 3.56
C HIS A 109 19.59 53.98 4.92
#